data_AF-A0A957VW23-F1
#
_entry.id   AF-A0A957VW23-F1
#
_cell.length_a   1.000
_cell.length_b   1.000
_cell.length_c   1.000
_cell.angle_alpha   90.00
_cell.angle_beta   90.00
_cell.angle_gamma   90.00
#
_symmetry.space_group_name_H-M   'P 1'
#
loop_
_entity.id
_entity.type
_entity.pdbx_description
1 polymer ?
#
loop_
_entity_poly.entity_id
_entity_poly.type
_entity_poly.pdbx_seq_one_letter_code
_entity_poly.pdbx_strand_id
1 'polypeptide(L)'
;PAVIERHVAQAQGAGIDALVQSWYGPQVENNQTETNFRTLLDIAAARGFKAAVDVEVTSPFLGGSGAVSQALATLLATHAQHPAYLRYQGKPVIFFWRQQQYSVDTWAGIRGQVDPNHDTIWIAEGTDLAYQAVFDGHHLYNIAWADSPADQLARWGDRMRSYEAENQVDRLWVATAMPGYNDTNLPRGNAFAVSRQGGDYLRTTWRGAIASQPDMVIITSFNEWLEGTQLEPSASYGNLYLDVARELVTELRGSPPPEPAPLQVASEPTPDSGAPASEGEKSAPATSAGAQSPPPDGPYIETAAITNVRSGPSTDFETVGRLDAGQTASVIGRTEAADWWLVEFTPVPESQGWVSGEVVEFVGEVADVPVVEVETAASETEATVDSADEAEAEPEATVEAESEDEAAVDEPTEEAATATPTVPRIAGSIEVTDAINVRDEPSIDGEVVGALYQGETADVLAVSEDGDWWLVEFAGGPDDRAWVAGEFVEFEGDPATVPIFGLGTPTPTASATPNATITPTPTPLPVEQPTFAPTATSIYDATSAALLAARGTPDPSLLEPASDDNSTFGWSDLPWGILSLVVIAGFFWYQFVLRRRQ
;
A
#
# COMPACT_ATOMS: atom_id res chain seq x y z
N PRO A 1 19.50 15.81 -14.78
CA PRO A 1 19.74 15.07 -16.05
C PRO A 1 20.62 13.82 -15.91
N ALA A 2 21.93 13.94 -15.64
CA ALA A 2 22.86 12.79 -15.65
C ALA A 2 22.49 11.64 -14.69
N VAL A 3 21.93 11.95 -13.51
CA VAL A 3 21.42 10.93 -12.56
C VAL A 3 20.23 10.16 -13.16
N ILE A 4 19.25 10.88 -13.73
CA ILE A 4 18.09 10.27 -14.41
C ILE A 4 18.54 9.43 -15.61
N GLU A 5 19.56 9.88 -16.35
CA GLU A 5 20.16 9.12 -17.44
C GLU A 5 20.81 7.81 -16.97
N ARG A 6 21.51 7.84 -15.83
CA ARG A 6 22.04 6.65 -15.15
C ARG A 6 20.91 5.72 -14.72
N HIS A 7 19.86 6.23 -14.09
CA HIS A 7 18.70 5.47 -13.63
C HIS A 7 17.99 4.74 -14.78
N VAL A 8 17.74 5.43 -15.89
CA VAL A 8 17.16 4.81 -17.10
C VAL A 8 18.08 3.72 -17.65
N ALA A 9 19.40 3.93 -17.70
CA ALA A 9 20.34 2.90 -18.14
C ALA A 9 20.35 1.67 -17.22
N GLN A 10 20.30 1.89 -15.90
CA GLN A 10 20.26 0.84 -14.88
C GLN A 10 18.96 0.01 -14.97
N ALA A 11 17.81 0.67 -15.06
CA ALA A 11 16.51 0.02 -15.22
C ALA A 11 16.43 -0.77 -16.53
N GLN A 12 16.84 -0.18 -17.65
CA GLN A 12 16.90 -0.84 -18.96
C GLN A 12 17.86 -2.05 -18.94
N GLY A 13 19.01 -1.93 -18.27
CA GLY A 13 19.95 -3.04 -18.06
C GLY A 13 19.40 -4.17 -17.19
N ALA A 14 18.56 -3.86 -16.21
CA ALA A 14 17.79 -4.83 -15.43
C ALA A 14 16.60 -5.44 -16.21
N GLY A 15 16.30 -4.95 -17.42
CA GLY A 15 15.17 -5.41 -18.23
C GLY A 15 13.81 -4.85 -17.82
N ILE A 16 13.79 -3.86 -16.93
CA ILE A 16 12.59 -3.08 -16.60
C ILE A 16 12.19 -2.28 -17.84
N ASP A 17 10.89 -2.19 -18.16
CA ASP A 17 10.42 -1.51 -19.38
C ASP A 17 10.10 -0.03 -19.17
N ALA A 18 9.78 0.36 -17.93
CA ALA A 18 9.39 1.72 -17.58
C ALA A 18 9.77 2.07 -16.13
N LEU A 19 9.98 3.37 -15.87
CA LEU A 19 9.97 3.91 -14.51
C LEU A 19 8.63 4.62 -14.26
N VAL A 20 7.94 4.26 -13.18
CA VAL A 20 6.79 5.02 -12.67
C VAL A 20 7.35 6.01 -11.65
N GLN A 21 7.14 7.31 -11.88
CA GLN A 21 7.68 8.36 -11.02
C GLN A 21 6.58 8.95 -10.15
N SER A 22 6.78 8.95 -8.83
CA SER A 22 6.05 9.81 -7.89
C SER A 22 6.00 11.24 -8.44
N TRP A 23 4.77 11.78 -8.54
CA TRP A 23 4.49 13.03 -9.22
C TRP A 23 3.46 13.85 -8.44
N TYR A 24 3.91 15.01 -8.00
CA TYR A 24 3.17 15.88 -7.08
C TYR A 24 2.25 16.88 -7.80
N GLY A 25 2.11 16.78 -9.13
CA GLY A 25 1.30 17.69 -9.95
C GLY A 25 2.12 18.58 -10.90
N PRO A 26 1.47 19.36 -11.78
CA PRO A 26 2.11 20.06 -12.90
C PRO A 26 2.78 21.40 -12.53
N GLN A 27 2.69 21.83 -11.28
CA GLN A 27 3.41 23.01 -10.81
C GLN A 27 4.92 22.74 -10.89
N VAL A 28 5.70 23.72 -11.35
CA VAL A 28 7.17 23.64 -11.45
C VAL A 28 7.84 24.30 -10.25
N GLU A 29 7.29 25.43 -9.77
CA GLU A 29 7.87 26.20 -8.67
C GLU A 29 7.81 25.42 -7.35
N ASN A 30 8.98 25.21 -6.74
CA ASN A 30 9.21 24.40 -5.53
C ASN A 30 8.80 22.91 -5.64
N ASN A 31 8.45 22.42 -6.83
CA ASN A 31 8.12 21.02 -7.08
C ASN A 31 9.13 20.38 -8.05
N GLN A 32 10.08 19.63 -7.49
CA GLN A 32 11.11 18.98 -8.28
C GLN A 32 10.58 17.78 -9.08
N THR A 33 9.46 17.15 -8.68
CA THR A 33 8.90 15.96 -9.35
C THR A 33 8.48 16.25 -10.79
N GLU A 34 7.88 17.42 -11.06
CA GLU A 34 7.47 17.84 -12.40
C GLU A 34 8.66 18.09 -13.32
N THR A 35 9.69 18.80 -12.83
CA THR A 35 10.90 19.08 -13.61
C THR A 35 11.70 17.81 -13.89
N ASN A 36 11.75 16.89 -12.92
CA ASN A 36 12.35 15.57 -13.09
C ASN A 36 11.56 14.74 -14.10
N PHE A 37 10.22 14.75 -14.06
CA PHE A 37 9.41 13.91 -14.95
C PHE A 37 9.53 14.32 -16.42
N ARG A 38 9.54 15.62 -16.71
CA ARG A 38 9.87 16.14 -18.06
C ARG A 38 11.24 15.64 -18.54
N THR A 39 12.25 15.76 -17.68
CA THR A 39 13.63 15.31 -17.98
C THR A 39 13.70 13.79 -18.19
N LEU A 40 12.95 13.01 -17.39
CA LEU A 40 12.84 11.55 -17.52
C LEU A 40 12.18 11.16 -18.84
N LEU A 41 11.12 11.84 -19.25
CA LEU A 41 10.45 11.60 -20.53
C LEU A 41 11.37 11.84 -21.72
N ASP A 42 12.11 12.96 -21.75
CA ASP A 42 13.07 13.27 -22.82
C ASP A 42 14.19 12.22 -22.91
N ILE A 43 14.78 11.85 -21.77
CA ILE A 43 15.82 10.81 -21.68
C ILE A 43 15.27 9.44 -22.09
N ALA A 44 14.06 9.10 -21.65
CA ALA A 44 13.42 7.84 -22.00
C ALA A 44 13.15 7.74 -23.51
N ALA A 45 12.70 8.83 -24.15
CA ALA A 45 12.55 8.88 -25.61
C ALA A 45 13.89 8.66 -26.33
N ALA A 46 14.96 9.33 -25.88
CA ALA A 46 16.29 9.20 -26.46
C ALA A 46 16.87 7.78 -26.36
N ARG A 47 16.45 6.98 -25.36
CA ARG A 47 16.95 5.62 -25.09
C ARG A 47 15.98 4.49 -25.45
N GLY A 48 14.82 4.82 -26.03
CA GLY A 48 13.77 3.84 -26.36
C GLY A 48 13.06 3.24 -25.14
N PHE A 49 13.18 3.89 -23.98
CA PHE A 49 12.60 3.49 -22.70
C PHE A 49 11.22 4.15 -22.49
N LYS A 50 10.52 3.83 -21.38
CA LYS A 50 9.22 4.43 -21.04
C LYS A 50 9.17 5.02 -19.63
N ALA A 51 8.22 5.93 -19.40
CA ALA A 51 7.93 6.44 -18.06
C ALA A 51 6.43 6.70 -17.87
N ALA A 52 5.94 6.57 -16.65
CA ALA A 52 4.59 6.92 -16.21
C ALA A 52 4.66 7.80 -14.96
N VAL A 53 3.55 8.41 -14.57
CA VAL A 53 3.41 9.00 -13.23
C VAL A 53 2.73 8.03 -12.28
N ASP A 54 3.11 8.13 -11.01
CA ASP A 54 2.28 7.82 -9.86
C ASP A 54 1.79 9.15 -9.28
N VAL A 55 0.47 9.38 -9.30
CA VAL A 55 -0.13 10.64 -8.87
C VAL A 55 -0.29 10.61 -7.35
N GLU A 56 0.51 11.42 -6.68
CA GLU A 56 0.53 11.52 -5.22
C GLU A 56 -0.60 12.43 -4.74
N VAL A 57 -1.75 11.84 -4.41
CA VAL A 57 -2.99 12.59 -4.15
C VAL A 57 -2.88 13.47 -2.89
N THR A 58 -2.05 13.10 -1.91
CA THR A 58 -1.73 13.90 -0.72
C THR A 58 -0.62 14.95 -0.95
N SER A 59 -0.19 15.17 -2.21
CA SER A 59 0.79 16.20 -2.55
C SER A 59 0.39 17.58 -2.00
N PRO A 60 1.33 18.35 -1.42
CA PRO A 60 1.05 19.72 -0.96
C PRO A 60 0.69 20.69 -2.11
N PHE A 61 0.84 20.26 -3.37
CA PHE A 61 0.44 21.03 -4.56
C PHE A 61 -0.93 20.61 -5.11
N LEU A 62 -1.56 19.54 -4.59
CA LEU A 62 -2.86 19.01 -5.03
C LEU A 62 -3.96 19.24 -3.98
N GLY A 63 -4.13 20.50 -3.59
CA GLY A 63 -5.15 20.89 -2.60
C GLY A 63 -6.60 20.69 -3.07
N GLY A 64 -7.16 19.51 -2.79
CA GLY A 64 -8.56 19.17 -3.05
C GLY A 64 -8.82 18.56 -4.44
N SER A 65 -9.97 17.89 -4.58
CA SER A 65 -10.37 17.17 -5.80
C SER A 65 -10.37 18.05 -7.06
N GLY A 66 -10.66 19.35 -6.93
CA GLY A 66 -10.56 20.32 -8.05
C GLY A 66 -9.13 20.54 -8.55
N ALA A 67 -8.14 20.56 -7.65
CA ALA A 67 -6.73 20.65 -8.02
C ALA A 67 -6.26 19.35 -8.68
N VAL A 68 -6.72 18.18 -8.19
CA VAL A 68 -6.49 16.87 -8.82
C VAL A 68 -7.08 16.81 -10.22
N SER A 69 -8.34 17.21 -10.44
CA SER A 69 -8.93 17.34 -11.79
C SER A 69 -8.06 18.21 -12.71
N GLN A 70 -7.59 19.37 -12.24
CA GLN A 70 -6.77 20.27 -13.05
C GLN A 70 -5.38 19.69 -13.35
N ALA A 71 -4.78 18.99 -12.39
CA ALA A 71 -3.50 18.30 -12.55
C ALA A 71 -3.61 17.17 -13.59
N LEU A 72 -4.63 16.32 -13.49
CA LEU A 72 -4.89 15.26 -14.46
C LEU A 72 -5.20 15.81 -15.85
N ALA A 73 -6.07 16.82 -15.97
CA ALA A 73 -6.31 17.47 -17.26
C ALA A 73 -5.02 18.02 -17.90
N THR A 74 -4.11 18.56 -17.07
CA THR A 74 -2.80 19.05 -17.54
C THR A 74 -1.88 17.89 -17.96
N LEU A 75 -1.79 16.82 -17.15
CA LEU A 75 -1.03 15.60 -17.45
C LEU A 75 -1.47 14.98 -18.79
N LEU A 76 -2.78 14.85 -19.00
CA LEU A 76 -3.38 14.29 -20.20
C LEU A 76 -3.13 15.16 -21.44
N ALA A 77 -3.18 16.48 -21.30
CA ALA A 77 -2.90 17.43 -22.39
C ALA A 77 -1.41 17.59 -22.72
N THR A 78 -0.51 17.18 -21.83
CA THR A 78 0.95 17.40 -21.95
C THR A 78 1.72 16.09 -21.94
N HIS A 79 2.15 15.62 -20.76
CA HIS A 79 3.08 14.51 -20.60
C HIS A 79 2.55 13.18 -21.17
N ALA A 80 1.25 12.91 -21.03
CA ALA A 80 0.64 11.70 -21.58
C ALA A 80 0.75 11.64 -23.11
N GLN A 81 0.87 12.78 -23.81
CA GLN A 81 1.08 12.84 -25.26
C GLN A 81 2.52 12.53 -25.67
N HIS A 82 3.47 12.46 -24.73
CA HIS A 82 4.87 12.20 -25.02
C HIS A 82 5.08 10.77 -25.57
N PRO A 83 5.93 10.55 -26.60
CA PRO A 83 6.16 9.22 -27.17
C PRO A 83 6.87 8.24 -26.21
N ALA A 84 7.53 8.74 -25.17
CA ALA A 84 8.07 7.91 -24.08
C ALA A 84 7.08 7.64 -22.94
N TYR A 85 5.90 8.26 -22.94
CA TYR A 85 4.90 7.96 -21.92
C TYR A 85 4.41 6.51 -22.07
N LEU A 86 4.39 5.76 -20.96
CA LEU A 86 4.02 4.35 -20.91
C LEU A 86 2.59 4.15 -21.40
N ARG A 87 2.40 3.16 -22.27
CA ARG A 87 1.10 2.80 -22.82
C ARG A 87 0.88 1.30 -22.76
N TYR A 88 -0.26 0.88 -22.25
CA TYR A 88 -0.75 -0.49 -22.36
C TYR A 88 -1.92 -0.53 -23.35
N GLN A 89 -1.87 -1.46 -24.31
CA GLN A 89 -2.83 -1.55 -25.42
C GLN A 89 -3.09 -0.21 -26.18
N GLY A 90 -2.10 0.69 -26.18
CA GLY A 90 -2.17 2.02 -26.82
C GLY A 90 -2.62 3.17 -25.91
N LYS A 91 -3.24 2.89 -24.75
CA LYS A 91 -3.72 3.89 -23.79
C LYS A 91 -2.62 4.30 -22.79
N PRO A 92 -2.45 5.59 -22.46
CA PRO A 92 -1.55 6.04 -21.38
C PRO A 92 -1.90 5.39 -20.03
N VAL A 93 -0.90 4.94 -19.28
CA VAL A 93 -1.07 4.35 -17.93
C VAL A 93 -0.74 5.38 -16.85
N ILE A 94 -1.59 5.49 -15.83
CA ILE A 94 -1.47 6.41 -14.70
C ILE A 94 -1.67 5.60 -13.41
N PHE A 95 -0.69 5.64 -12.51
CA PHE A 95 -0.80 5.10 -11.16
C PHE A 95 -1.26 6.20 -10.20
N PHE A 96 -1.85 5.81 -9.08
CA PHE A 96 -2.35 6.75 -8.07
C PHE A 96 -2.03 6.24 -6.68
N TRP A 97 -1.35 7.07 -5.89
CA TRP A 97 -1.08 6.82 -4.48
C TRP A 97 -1.99 7.68 -3.60
N ARG A 98 -2.50 7.10 -2.51
CA ARG A 98 -3.48 7.71 -1.60
C ARG A 98 -4.79 8.14 -2.28
N GLN A 99 -5.29 7.43 -3.30
CA GLN A 99 -6.56 7.79 -3.94
C GLN A 99 -7.76 7.75 -2.97
N GLN A 100 -7.68 6.98 -1.88
CA GLN A 100 -8.70 6.92 -0.84
C GLN A 100 -8.93 8.23 -0.06
N GLN A 101 -8.13 9.27 -0.30
CA GLN A 101 -8.43 10.65 0.12
C GLN A 101 -9.77 11.18 -0.43
N TYR A 102 -10.30 10.58 -1.51
CA TYR A 102 -11.61 10.92 -2.07
C TYR A 102 -12.45 9.68 -2.36
N SER A 103 -13.76 9.77 -2.12
CA SER A 103 -14.71 8.71 -2.40
C SER A 103 -14.76 8.31 -3.87
N VAL A 104 -15.21 7.08 -4.14
CA VAL A 104 -15.44 6.55 -5.50
C VAL A 104 -16.31 7.50 -6.35
N ASP A 105 -17.39 8.06 -5.78
CA ASP A 105 -18.23 9.06 -6.46
C ASP A 105 -17.47 10.34 -6.85
N THR A 106 -16.54 10.78 -6.00
CA THR A 106 -15.68 11.94 -6.30
C THR A 106 -14.76 11.62 -7.48
N TRP A 107 -14.15 10.42 -7.48
CA TRP A 107 -13.34 9.96 -8.61
C TRP A 107 -14.14 9.76 -9.89
N ALA A 108 -15.37 9.27 -9.83
CA ALA A 108 -16.27 9.21 -10.98
C ALA A 108 -16.52 10.61 -11.55
N GLY A 109 -16.70 11.61 -10.68
CA GLY A 109 -16.80 13.01 -11.04
C GLY A 109 -15.54 13.58 -11.69
N ILE A 110 -14.35 13.28 -11.13
CA ILE A 110 -13.05 13.68 -11.70
C ILE A 110 -12.85 13.03 -13.07
N ARG A 111 -13.02 11.70 -13.17
CA ARG A 111 -12.83 10.96 -14.42
C ARG A 111 -13.80 11.41 -15.51
N GLY A 112 -15.07 11.62 -15.17
CA GLY A 112 -16.07 12.19 -16.09
C GLY A 112 -15.75 13.61 -16.58
N GLN A 113 -14.87 14.36 -15.89
CA GLN A 113 -14.40 15.67 -16.35
C GLN A 113 -13.15 15.57 -17.26
N VAL A 114 -12.21 14.67 -16.94
CA VAL A 114 -10.87 14.67 -17.56
C VAL A 114 -10.64 13.53 -18.57
N ASP A 115 -11.29 12.37 -18.38
CA ASP A 115 -11.18 11.18 -19.23
C ASP A 115 -12.56 10.48 -19.40
N PRO A 116 -13.60 11.17 -19.91
CA PRO A 116 -14.96 10.63 -19.99
C PRO A 116 -15.14 9.46 -20.95
N ASN A 117 -14.17 9.21 -21.84
CA ASN A 117 -14.18 8.09 -22.79
C ASN A 117 -13.37 6.88 -22.29
N HIS A 118 -12.69 6.99 -21.15
CA HIS A 118 -11.70 6.03 -20.68
C HIS A 118 -10.59 5.81 -21.72
N ASP A 119 -10.06 6.90 -22.31
CA ASP A 119 -8.93 6.90 -23.25
C ASP A 119 -7.58 6.66 -22.53
N THR A 120 -7.55 6.72 -21.20
CA THR A 120 -6.41 6.32 -20.35
C THR A 120 -6.70 5.11 -19.47
N ILE A 121 -5.66 4.56 -18.83
CA ILE A 121 -5.72 3.44 -17.88
C ILE A 121 -5.32 3.98 -16.50
N TRP A 122 -6.21 3.90 -15.53
CA TRP A 122 -5.98 4.34 -14.15
C TRP A 122 -5.82 3.12 -13.24
N ILE A 123 -4.69 3.02 -12.55
CA ILE A 123 -4.40 1.93 -11.60
C ILE A 123 -4.53 2.47 -10.17
N ALA A 124 -5.42 1.87 -9.38
CA ALA A 124 -5.63 2.22 -7.97
C ALA A 124 -4.75 1.37 -7.04
N GLU A 125 -4.20 1.99 -6.00
CA GLU A 125 -3.45 1.34 -4.92
C GLU A 125 -4.39 0.73 -3.86
N GLY A 126 -3.86 0.03 -2.86
CA GLY A 126 -4.54 -0.27 -1.61
C GLY A 126 -5.38 -1.55 -1.63
N THR A 127 -6.38 -1.63 -0.77
CA THR A 127 -7.18 -2.85 -0.53
C THR A 127 -8.69 -2.67 -0.74
N ASP A 128 -9.12 -1.51 -1.23
CA ASP A 128 -10.53 -1.26 -1.55
C ASP A 128 -10.82 -1.46 -3.05
N LEU A 129 -11.58 -2.52 -3.36
CA LEU A 129 -12.00 -2.83 -4.72
C LEU A 129 -13.18 -1.97 -5.22
N ALA A 130 -13.84 -1.17 -4.37
CA ALA A 130 -14.88 -0.25 -4.81
C ALA A 130 -14.35 0.77 -5.83
N TYR A 131 -13.07 1.15 -5.74
CA TYR A 131 -12.41 2.02 -6.74
C TYR A 131 -12.40 1.41 -8.14
N GLN A 132 -12.48 0.08 -8.30
CA GLN A 132 -12.56 -0.55 -9.62
C GLN A 132 -13.87 -0.24 -10.37
N ALA A 133 -14.86 0.42 -9.74
CA ALA A 133 -16.00 1.00 -10.45
C ALA A 133 -15.58 2.18 -11.36
N VAL A 134 -14.46 2.84 -11.06
CA VAL A 134 -13.94 4.03 -11.75
C VAL A 134 -12.55 3.82 -12.35
N PHE A 135 -11.68 3.07 -11.68
CA PHE A 135 -10.32 2.75 -12.10
C PHE A 135 -10.30 1.49 -12.98
N ASP A 136 -9.28 1.33 -13.82
CA ASP A 136 -9.17 0.24 -14.80
C ASP A 136 -8.26 -0.91 -14.34
N GLY A 137 -7.64 -0.79 -13.16
CA GLY A 137 -6.80 -1.83 -12.59
C GLY A 137 -6.38 -1.55 -11.15
N HIS A 138 -5.67 -2.50 -10.56
CA HIS A 138 -5.32 -2.50 -9.14
C HIS A 138 -3.90 -3.00 -8.88
N HIS A 139 -3.25 -2.45 -7.85
CA HIS A 139 -2.02 -2.98 -7.27
C HIS A 139 -1.99 -2.76 -5.75
N LEU A 140 -1.15 -3.53 -5.06
CA LEU A 140 -0.76 -3.26 -3.67
C LEU A 140 0.56 -2.49 -3.71
N TYR A 141 0.70 -1.30 -3.12
CA TYR A 141 2.01 -0.62 -3.15
C TYR A 141 3.07 -1.43 -2.38
N ASN A 142 2.68 -2.00 -1.24
CA ASN A 142 3.57 -2.71 -0.33
C ASN A 142 2.93 -4.04 0.13
N ILE A 143 3.73 -5.10 0.12
CA ILE A 143 3.36 -6.48 0.48
C ILE A 143 4.23 -7.04 1.62
N ALA A 144 5.04 -6.19 2.26
CA ALA A 144 6.03 -6.59 3.25
C ALA A 144 5.40 -7.13 4.54
N TRP A 145 4.22 -6.62 4.93
CA TRP A 145 3.47 -7.07 6.11
C TRP A 145 2.70 -8.38 5.90
N ALA A 146 2.80 -9.02 4.74
CA ALA A 146 2.17 -10.32 4.50
C ALA A 146 3.06 -11.47 5.00
N ASP A 147 2.51 -12.37 5.82
CA ASP A 147 3.19 -13.61 6.23
C ASP A 147 3.62 -14.47 5.03
N SER A 148 2.77 -14.52 4.01
CA SER A 148 3.08 -15.07 2.69
C SER A 148 2.72 -14.05 1.60
N PRO A 149 3.71 -13.29 1.08
CA PRO A 149 3.49 -12.37 -0.03
C PRO A 149 3.01 -13.09 -1.30
N ALA A 150 3.41 -14.36 -1.49
CA ALA A 150 2.97 -15.16 -2.63
C ALA A 150 1.48 -15.51 -2.57
N ASP A 151 0.98 -15.95 -1.41
CA ASP A 151 -0.43 -16.28 -1.23
C ASP A 151 -1.29 -15.00 -1.20
N GLN A 152 -0.77 -13.90 -0.65
CA GLN A 152 -1.42 -12.59 -0.74
C GLN A 152 -1.60 -12.17 -2.21
N LEU A 153 -0.56 -12.22 -3.04
CA LEU A 153 -0.64 -11.85 -4.46
C LEU A 153 -1.57 -12.78 -5.25
N ALA A 154 -1.56 -14.09 -4.97
CA ALA A 154 -2.49 -15.04 -5.58
C ALA A 154 -3.95 -14.71 -5.23
N ARG A 155 -4.25 -14.50 -3.94
CA ARG A 155 -5.56 -14.09 -3.43
C ARG A 155 -6.05 -12.78 -4.08
N TRP A 156 -5.17 -11.81 -4.27
CA TRP A 156 -5.51 -10.53 -4.89
C TRP A 156 -5.76 -10.64 -6.40
N GLY A 157 -4.97 -11.46 -7.12
CA GLY A 157 -5.26 -11.79 -8.52
C GLY A 157 -6.63 -12.47 -8.69
N ASP A 158 -6.98 -13.40 -7.80
CA ASP A 158 -8.30 -14.06 -7.82
C ASP A 158 -9.44 -13.11 -7.43
N ARG A 159 -9.23 -12.21 -6.47
CA ARG A 159 -10.20 -11.15 -6.14
C ARG A 159 -10.47 -10.23 -7.33
N MET A 160 -9.42 -9.80 -8.06
CA MET A 160 -9.59 -8.99 -9.27
C MET A 160 -10.39 -9.73 -10.35
N ARG A 161 -10.03 -10.99 -10.66
CA ARG A 161 -10.78 -11.83 -11.62
C ARG A 161 -12.23 -12.08 -11.20
N SER A 162 -12.50 -12.17 -9.90
CA SER A 162 -13.87 -12.30 -9.37
C SER A 162 -14.65 -11.00 -9.57
N TYR A 163 -14.05 -9.85 -9.26
CA TYR A 163 -14.63 -8.53 -9.51
C TYR A 163 -14.98 -8.33 -11.00
N GLU A 164 -14.06 -8.69 -11.91
CA GLU A 164 -14.30 -8.66 -13.37
C GLU A 164 -15.52 -9.49 -13.76
N ALA A 165 -15.60 -10.74 -13.28
CA ALA A 165 -16.67 -11.67 -13.60
C ALA A 165 -18.04 -11.24 -13.05
N GLU A 166 -18.08 -10.70 -11.83
CA GLU A 166 -19.29 -10.22 -11.16
C GLU A 166 -19.84 -8.94 -11.79
N ASN A 167 -18.96 -8.00 -12.15
CA ASN A 167 -19.34 -6.69 -12.70
C ASN A 167 -19.39 -6.67 -14.24
N GLN A 168 -18.96 -7.74 -14.91
CA GLN A 168 -18.88 -7.86 -16.37
C GLN A 168 -17.99 -6.79 -17.02
N VAL A 169 -16.82 -6.55 -16.43
CA VAL A 169 -15.83 -5.55 -16.87
C VAL A 169 -14.44 -6.19 -16.93
N ASP A 170 -13.57 -5.65 -17.80
CA ASP A 170 -12.14 -6.00 -17.80
C ASP A 170 -11.39 -5.07 -16.83
N ARG A 171 -10.49 -5.62 -15.99
CA ARG A 171 -9.67 -4.87 -15.03
C ARG A 171 -8.27 -5.47 -14.89
N LEU A 172 -7.25 -4.62 -14.96
CA LEU A 172 -5.86 -5.07 -14.91
C LEU A 172 -5.45 -5.46 -13.50
N TRP A 173 -4.87 -6.65 -13.34
CA TRP A 173 -4.16 -7.02 -12.12
C TRP A 173 -2.67 -6.68 -12.28
N VAL A 174 -2.18 -5.74 -11.49
CA VAL A 174 -0.78 -5.31 -11.48
C VAL A 174 -0.13 -5.84 -10.20
N ALA A 175 0.56 -6.97 -10.31
CA ALA A 175 1.15 -7.64 -9.16
C ALA A 175 2.48 -7.00 -8.73
N THR A 176 2.69 -6.91 -7.41
CA THR A 176 3.87 -6.24 -6.84
C THR A 176 4.98 -7.25 -6.50
N ALA A 177 6.22 -6.88 -6.77
CA ALA A 177 7.41 -7.54 -6.25
C ALA A 177 8.26 -6.55 -5.43
N MET A 178 8.97 -7.03 -4.41
CA MET A 178 9.75 -6.19 -3.50
C MET A 178 11.08 -6.88 -3.13
N PRO A 179 12.20 -6.15 -3.02
CA PRO A 179 13.47 -6.73 -2.61
C PRO A 179 13.60 -6.92 -1.09
N GLY A 180 12.67 -6.37 -0.32
CA GLY A 180 12.59 -6.33 1.14
C GLY A 180 12.03 -4.97 1.56
N TYR A 181 12.00 -4.71 2.86
CA TYR A 181 11.48 -3.47 3.44
C TYR A 181 12.23 -3.17 4.74
N ASN A 182 12.48 -1.90 5.05
CA ASN A 182 13.01 -1.48 6.34
C ASN A 182 12.74 0.01 6.56
N ASP A 183 11.79 0.32 7.45
CA ASP A 183 11.52 1.68 7.92
C ASP A 183 12.06 1.96 9.34
N THR A 184 12.92 1.11 9.91
CA THR A 184 13.56 1.33 11.22
C THR A 184 14.54 2.51 11.24
N ASN A 185 14.74 3.17 10.10
CA ASN A 185 15.49 4.42 9.97
C ASN A 185 14.56 5.66 9.99
N LEU A 186 13.24 5.46 10.04
CA LEU A 186 12.22 6.50 10.18
C LEU A 186 11.74 6.60 11.64
N PRO A 187 11.30 7.79 12.09
CA PRO A 187 10.75 7.98 13.43
C PRO A 187 9.31 7.47 13.50
N ARG A 188 9.10 6.16 13.32
CA ARG A 188 7.82 5.46 13.42
C ARG A 188 7.81 4.60 14.69
N GLY A 189 6.76 4.68 15.51
CA GLY A 189 6.65 3.87 16.74
C GLY A 189 6.61 2.36 16.47
N ASN A 190 5.91 1.97 15.40
CA ASN A 190 5.76 0.59 14.94
C ASN A 190 6.71 0.26 13.77
N ALA A 191 8.01 0.54 13.96
CA ALA A 191 9.04 0.27 12.95
C ALA A 191 9.16 -1.22 12.59
N PHE A 192 9.25 -1.52 11.30
CA PHE A 192 9.18 -2.86 10.72
C PHE A 192 10.26 -3.08 9.66
N ALA A 193 10.82 -4.29 9.64
CA ALA A 193 11.85 -4.67 8.66
C ALA A 193 11.68 -6.11 8.18
N VAL A 194 11.64 -6.27 6.86
CA VAL A 194 11.73 -7.55 6.16
C VAL A 194 13.10 -7.65 5.51
N SER A 195 13.90 -8.60 6.03
CA SER A 195 15.23 -8.89 5.50
C SER A 195 15.16 -9.20 4.00
N ARG A 196 16.08 -8.61 3.23
CA ARG A 196 16.21 -8.87 1.80
C ARG A 196 16.70 -10.27 1.44
N GLN A 197 17.18 -11.03 2.44
CA GLN A 197 17.62 -12.44 2.32
C GLN A 197 18.59 -12.68 1.14
N GLY A 198 19.57 -11.78 0.93
CA GLY A 198 20.54 -11.91 -0.16
C GLY A 198 19.95 -11.83 -1.58
N GLY A 199 18.70 -11.38 -1.74
CA GLY A 199 17.95 -11.39 -2.98
C GLY A 199 16.80 -12.41 -3.01
N ASP A 200 16.77 -13.39 -2.11
CA ASP A 200 15.73 -14.44 -2.12
C ASP A 200 14.32 -13.90 -1.82
N TYR A 201 14.20 -12.79 -1.09
CA TYR A 201 12.91 -12.12 -0.91
C TYR A 201 12.37 -11.53 -2.23
N LEU A 202 13.24 -10.90 -3.06
CA LEU A 202 12.86 -10.44 -4.40
C LEU A 202 12.43 -11.59 -5.30
N ARG A 203 13.16 -12.71 -5.26
CA ARG A 203 12.84 -13.91 -6.04
C ARG A 203 11.52 -14.53 -5.61
N THR A 204 11.21 -14.50 -4.31
CA THR A 204 9.99 -15.07 -3.74
C THR A 204 8.77 -14.23 -4.07
N THR A 205 8.84 -12.91 -3.84
CA THR A 205 7.76 -11.98 -4.23
C THR A 205 7.53 -11.99 -5.74
N TRP A 206 8.58 -11.99 -6.57
CA TRP A 206 8.46 -12.11 -8.02
C TRP A 206 7.76 -13.41 -8.46
N ARG A 207 8.13 -14.57 -7.90
CA ARG A 207 7.46 -15.85 -8.21
C ARG A 207 5.98 -15.82 -7.83
N GLY A 208 5.64 -15.24 -6.67
CA GLY A 208 4.26 -14.99 -6.27
C GLY A 208 3.52 -14.08 -7.26
N ALA A 209 4.16 -12.99 -7.67
CA ALA A 209 3.62 -12.06 -8.66
C ALA A 209 3.30 -12.77 -9.96
N ILE A 210 4.24 -13.51 -10.55
CA ILE A 210 4.03 -14.26 -11.80
C ILE A 210 2.99 -15.38 -11.63
N ALA A 211 2.99 -16.10 -10.50
CA ALA A 211 2.01 -17.16 -10.21
C ALA A 211 0.57 -16.63 -10.11
N SER A 212 0.38 -15.37 -9.68
CA SER A 212 -0.94 -14.71 -9.64
C SER A 212 -1.54 -14.39 -11.01
N GLN A 213 -0.81 -14.65 -12.10
CA GLN A 213 -1.16 -14.36 -13.50
C GLN A 213 -1.53 -12.88 -13.76
N PRO A 214 -0.58 -11.94 -13.63
CA PRO A 214 -0.85 -10.51 -13.74
C PRO A 214 -0.71 -10.00 -15.18
N ASP A 215 -1.38 -8.89 -15.48
CA ASP A 215 -1.19 -8.12 -16.72
C ASP A 215 0.16 -7.39 -16.74
N MET A 216 0.60 -6.92 -15.56
CA MET A 216 1.84 -6.17 -15.36
C MET A 216 2.46 -6.54 -14.01
N VAL A 217 3.78 -6.50 -13.92
CA VAL A 217 4.50 -6.55 -12.63
C VAL A 217 5.04 -5.16 -12.32
N ILE A 218 4.73 -4.63 -11.14
CA ILE A 218 5.37 -3.43 -10.58
C ILE A 218 6.40 -3.87 -9.54
N ILE A 219 7.53 -3.17 -9.45
CA ILE A 219 8.54 -3.44 -8.42
C ILE A 219 8.61 -2.24 -7.49
N THR A 220 8.23 -2.44 -6.23
CA THR A 220 8.40 -1.44 -5.16
C THR A 220 9.77 -1.71 -4.49
N SER A 221 10.82 -0.95 -4.77
CA SER A 221 10.89 0.26 -5.62
C SER A 221 12.20 0.32 -6.42
N PHE A 222 12.31 1.24 -7.38
CA PHE A 222 13.62 1.53 -7.96
C PHE A 222 14.54 2.24 -6.96
N ASN A 223 14.07 3.29 -6.29
CA ASN A 223 14.90 4.16 -5.44
C ASN A 223 14.16 4.79 -4.23
N GLU A 224 13.19 4.09 -3.63
CA GLU A 224 12.63 4.52 -2.35
C GLU A 224 13.54 4.08 -1.20
N TRP A 225 14.50 4.96 -0.89
CA TRP A 225 15.59 4.69 0.05
C TRP A 225 15.16 4.76 1.51
N LEU A 226 14.11 5.54 1.84
CA LEU A 226 13.67 5.74 3.22
C LEU A 226 13.04 4.48 3.83
N GLU A 227 12.32 3.72 2.99
CA GLU A 227 11.69 2.44 3.36
C GLU A 227 12.55 1.22 3.01
N GLY A 228 13.79 1.44 2.55
CA GLY A 228 14.74 0.37 2.27
C GLY A 228 14.31 -0.60 1.17
N THR A 229 13.45 -0.18 0.22
CA THR A 229 12.87 -1.01 -0.85
C THR A 229 13.58 -0.88 -2.20
N GLN A 230 14.64 -0.07 -2.31
CA GLN A 230 15.31 0.26 -3.56
C GLN A 230 16.01 -0.92 -4.28
N LEU A 231 15.91 -0.97 -5.61
CA LEU A 231 16.82 -1.74 -6.48
C LEU A 231 18.11 -0.96 -6.83
N GLU A 232 18.11 0.37 -6.69
CA GLU A 232 19.23 1.23 -7.07
C GLU A 232 20.54 0.78 -6.38
N PRO A 233 21.67 0.73 -7.11
CA PRO A 233 22.94 0.28 -6.54
C PRO A 233 23.38 1.07 -5.31
N SER A 234 23.79 0.35 -4.28
CA SER A 234 24.14 0.90 -2.97
C SER A 234 25.54 0.46 -2.52
N ALA A 235 26.11 1.13 -1.52
CA ALA A 235 27.35 0.68 -0.89
C ALA A 235 27.21 -0.74 -0.27
N SER A 236 26.04 -1.05 0.31
CA SER A 236 25.78 -2.31 1.00
C SER A 236 25.53 -3.50 0.06
N TYR A 237 25.03 -3.24 -1.16
CA TYR A 237 24.54 -4.30 -2.06
C TYR A 237 25.16 -4.28 -3.47
N GLY A 238 25.93 -3.25 -3.83
CA GLY A 238 26.44 -3.09 -5.19
C GLY A 238 25.30 -3.12 -6.22
N ASN A 239 25.48 -3.86 -7.32
CA ASN A 239 24.46 -4.05 -8.35
C ASN A 239 23.48 -5.21 -8.08
N LEU A 240 23.59 -5.92 -6.95
CA LEU A 240 22.91 -7.21 -6.71
C LEU A 240 21.43 -7.22 -7.09
N TYR A 241 20.67 -6.19 -6.73
CA TYR A 241 19.23 -6.14 -6.97
C TYR A 241 18.86 -5.82 -8.43
N LEU A 242 19.72 -5.11 -9.17
CA LEU A 242 19.59 -4.98 -10.63
C LEU A 242 19.94 -6.30 -11.34
N ASP A 243 20.95 -7.01 -10.85
CA ASP A 243 21.38 -8.30 -11.42
C ASP A 243 20.31 -9.39 -11.17
N VAL A 244 19.70 -9.43 -9.98
CA VAL A 244 18.56 -10.32 -9.67
C VAL A 244 17.33 -9.94 -10.49
N ALA A 245 17.00 -8.66 -10.64
CA ALA A 245 15.91 -8.24 -11.53
C ALA A 245 16.18 -8.64 -12.99
N ARG A 246 17.41 -8.47 -13.49
CA ARG A 246 17.83 -8.94 -14.81
C ARG A 246 17.64 -10.44 -14.98
N GLU A 247 18.01 -11.23 -13.97
CA GLU A 247 17.85 -12.68 -13.99
C GLU A 247 16.37 -13.10 -14.05
N LEU A 248 15.53 -12.52 -13.18
CA LEU A 248 14.09 -12.81 -13.12
C LEU A 248 13.34 -12.40 -14.40
N VAL A 249 13.70 -11.26 -14.98
CA VAL A 249 13.19 -10.83 -16.30
C VAL A 249 13.71 -11.73 -17.42
N THR A 250 14.95 -12.21 -17.33
CA THR A 250 15.53 -13.17 -18.30
C THR A 250 14.80 -14.52 -18.26
N GLU A 251 14.47 -15.01 -17.06
CA GLU A 251 13.68 -16.23 -16.84
C GLU A 251 12.28 -16.08 -17.46
N LEU A 252 11.58 -14.98 -17.15
CA LEU A 252 10.24 -14.69 -17.69
C LEU A 252 10.21 -14.56 -19.22
N ARG A 253 11.21 -13.90 -19.81
CA ARG A 253 11.29 -13.63 -21.27
C ARG A 253 11.97 -14.76 -22.06
N GLY A 254 12.53 -15.77 -21.39
CA GLY A 254 13.35 -16.81 -22.00
C GLY A 254 14.63 -16.30 -22.71
N SER A 255 14.98 -15.02 -22.53
CA SER A 255 16.13 -14.37 -23.16
C SER A 255 16.53 -13.11 -22.38
N PRO A 256 17.83 -12.79 -22.30
CA PRO A 256 18.28 -11.67 -21.50
C PRO A 256 17.94 -10.33 -22.17
N PRO A 257 17.59 -9.29 -21.39
CA PRO A 257 17.30 -7.97 -21.94
C PRO A 257 18.56 -7.40 -22.64
N PRO A 258 18.38 -6.64 -23.74
CA PRO A 258 19.49 -6.07 -24.49
C PRO A 258 20.37 -5.23 -23.58
N GLU A 259 21.68 -5.26 -23.80
CA GLU A 259 22.61 -4.41 -23.06
C GLU A 259 22.29 -2.94 -23.39
N PRO A 260 22.11 -2.05 -22.40
CA PRO A 260 21.70 -0.68 -22.63
C PRO A 260 22.76 0.01 -23.48
N ALA A 261 22.33 0.78 -24.48
CA ALA A 261 23.25 1.49 -25.36
C ALA A 261 24.22 2.33 -24.51
N PRO A 262 25.55 2.30 -24.79
CA PRO A 262 26.53 3.06 -24.04
C PRO A 262 26.10 4.52 -23.92
N LEU A 263 26.33 5.12 -22.75
CA LEU A 263 26.13 6.55 -22.55
C LEU A 263 26.84 7.28 -23.69
N GLN A 264 26.07 8.01 -24.51
CA GLN A 264 26.68 8.85 -25.53
C GLN A 264 27.35 10.00 -24.79
N VAL A 265 28.65 9.86 -24.54
CA VAL A 265 29.50 10.98 -24.15
C VAL A 265 29.30 12.03 -25.24
N ALA A 266 28.63 13.12 -24.90
CA ALA A 266 28.32 14.19 -25.83
C ALA A 266 29.63 14.61 -26.50
N SER A 267 29.72 14.38 -27.82
CA SER A 267 30.93 14.69 -28.56
C SER A 267 31.16 16.18 -28.47
N GLU A 268 32.29 16.60 -27.90
CA GLU A 268 32.67 18.01 -27.88
C GLU A 268 32.57 18.57 -29.31
N PRO A 269 31.93 19.73 -29.52
CA PRO A 269 31.74 20.26 -30.85
C PRO A 269 33.11 20.59 -31.46
N THR A 270 33.51 19.83 -32.48
CA THR A 270 34.72 20.06 -33.25
C THR A 270 34.78 21.52 -33.70
N PRO A 271 35.85 22.29 -33.38
CA PRO A 271 35.91 23.70 -33.76
C PRO A 271 36.17 23.83 -35.27
N ASP A 272 35.13 24.22 -36.02
CA ASP A 272 35.30 24.65 -37.41
C ASP A 272 36.01 26.02 -37.49
N SER A 273 36.82 26.21 -38.53
CA SER A 273 37.82 27.27 -38.60
C SER A 273 37.28 28.52 -39.32
N GLY A 274 36.91 29.55 -38.57
CA GLY A 274 36.44 30.84 -39.12
C GLY A 274 36.55 32.00 -38.13
N ALA A 275 37.66 32.74 -38.18
CA ALA A 275 38.01 33.87 -37.30
C ALA A 275 37.20 35.18 -37.57
N PRO A 276 37.35 36.29 -36.80
CA PRO A 276 38.22 36.52 -35.64
C PRO A 276 37.62 37.23 -34.40
N ALA A 277 38.30 37.01 -33.27
CA ALA A 277 38.49 37.86 -32.08
C ALA A 277 37.58 39.07 -31.76
N SER A 278 36.97 39.02 -30.57
CA SER A 278 36.83 40.17 -29.66
C SER A 278 37.17 39.68 -28.24
N GLU A 279 38.23 40.24 -27.64
CA GLU A 279 38.73 39.81 -26.32
C GLU A 279 37.79 40.25 -25.19
N GLY A 280 37.68 39.41 -24.15
CA GLY A 280 36.81 39.66 -22.99
C GLY A 280 36.82 38.53 -21.96
N GLU A 281 37.92 37.79 -21.84
CA GLU A 281 38.03 36.73 -20.84
C GLU A 281 38.14 37.28 -19.42
N LYS A 282 37.33 36.73 -18.52
CA LYS A 282 37.82 36.35 -17.20
C LYS A 282 37.30 34.96 -16.87
N SER A 283 38.21 34.01 -16.78
CA SER A 283 37.94 32.57 -16.73
C SER A 283 37.15 32.16 -15.49
N ALA A 284 36.20 31.23 -15.67
CA ALA A 284 35.78 30.30 -14.64
C ALA A 284 36.64 29.03 -14.75
N PRO A 285 37.12 28.43 -13.65
CA PRO A 285 37.84 27.17 -13.71
C PRO A 285 36.88 26.01 -13.97
N ALA A 286 37.32 25.04 -14.77
CA ALA A 286 36.69 23.73 -14.84
C ALA A 286 37.20 22.86 -13.68
N THR A 287 36.31 22.02 -13.13
CA THR A 287 36.72 20.96 -12.20
C THR A 287 36.17 19.62 -12.70
N SER A 288 37.07 18.64 -12.80
CA SER A 288 36.79 17.26 -13.20
C SER A 288 36.84 16.35 -11.98
N ALA A 289 36.01 15.29 -11.99
CA ALA A 289 35.93 14.23 -10.98
C ALA A 289 35.46 14.68 -9.58
N GLY A 290 34.98 13.71 -8.80
CA GLY A 290 34.26 13.96 -7.54
C GLY A 290 35.06 14.80 -6.55
N ALA A 291 34.41 15.84 -6.03
CA ALA A 291 34.96 16.72 -5.01
C ALA A 291 34.16 16.54 -3.72
N GLN A 292 34.84 16.12 -2.65
CA GLN A 292 34.50 16.52 -1.30
C GLN A 292 34.41 18.06 -1.25
N SER A 293 33.57 18.60 -0.38
CA SER A 293 33.65 20.04 -0.08
C SER A 293 35.08 20.38 0.38
N PRO A 294 35.69 21.49 -0.08
CA PRO A 294 36.98 21.89 0.44
C PRO A 294 36.84 22.14 1.95
N PRO A 295 37.79 21.65 2.78
CA PRO A 295 37.67 21.78 4.22
C PRO A 295 37.60 23.26 4.62
N PRO A 296 36.69 23.65 5.53
CA PRO A 296 36.57 25.02 6.02
C PRO A 296 37.86 25.58 6.62
N ASP A 297 38.05 26.91 6.54
CA ASP A 297 39.08 27.63 7.29
C ASP A 297 38.71 27.70 8.78
N GLY A 298 38.92 26.60 9.53
CA GLY A 298 38.59 26.50 10.95
C GLY A 298 38.40 25.05 11.42
N PRO A 299 37.91 24.83 12.66
CA PRO A 299 37.46 23.52 13.09
C PRO A 299 36.24 23.07 12.28
N TYR A 300 36.22 21.83 11.83
CA TYR A 300 35.13 21.26 11.03
C TYR A 300 34.87 19.79 11.38
N ILE A 301 33.72 19.27 10.95
CA ILE A 301 33.44 17.83 10.94
C ILE A 301 33.49 17.29 9.51
N GLU A 302 33.94 16.05 9.32
CA GLU A 302 33.75 15.26 8.10
C GLU A 302 32.87 14.04 8.39
N THR A 303 31.88 13.80 7.53
CA THR A 303 30.88 12.75 7.71
C THR A 303 31.33 11.43 7.05
N ALA A 304 31.63 10.40 7.84
CA ALA A 304 31.98 9.08 7.29
C ALA A 304 30.79 8.34 6.67
N ALA A 305 29.57 8.71 7.06
CA ALA A 305 28.30 8.17 6.61
C ALA A 305 27.26 9.31 6.49
N ILE A 306 26.00 8.94 6.29
CA ILE A 306 24.87 9.88 6.39
C ILE A 306 24.68 10.28 7.86
N THR A 307 24.58 11.58 8.13
CA THR A 307 24.51 12.12 9.49
C THR A 307 23.36 13.12 9.63
N ASN A 308 22.53 12.94 10.66
CA ASN A 308 21.42 13.85 10.96
C ASN A 308 21.92 15.15 11.61
N VAL A 309 21.29 16.26 11.24
CA VAL A 309 21.45 17.59 11.87
C VAL A 309 20.18 17.88 12.66
N ARG A 310 20.29 18.22 13.94
CA ARG A 310 19.18 18.36 14.89
C ARG A 310 19.01 19.78 15.44
N SER A 311 17.85 20.09 15.99
CA SER A 311 17.57 21.39 16.64
C SER A 311 18.27 21.58 18.00
N GLY A 312 18.76 20.50 18.62
CA GLY A 312 19.49 20.52 19.89
C GLY A 312 20.42 19.30 20.07
N PRO A 313 21.30 19.30 21.10
CA PRO A 313 22.35 18.31 21.31
C PRO A 313 21.86 17.05 22.03
N SER A 314 20.81 16.41 21.54
CA SER A 314 20.43 15.04 21.93
C SER A 314 19.64 14.36 20.82
N THR A 315 19.39 13.06 20.97
CA THR A 315 18.50 12.31 20.07
C THR A 315 17.03 12.68 20.18
N ASP A 316 16.64 13.41 21.22
CA ASP A 316 15.26 13.80 21.54
C ASP A 316 14.85 15.08 20.80
N PHE A 317 15.82 15.88 20.37
CA PHE A 317 15.59 17.06 19.55
C PHE A 317 15.32 16.69 18.08
N GLU A 318 14.34 17.36 17.48
CA GLU A 318 13.91 17.15 16.09
C GLU A 318 15.08 17.18 15.08
N THR A 319 15.01 16.34 14.05
CA THR A 319 15.96 16.38 12.93
C THR A 319 15.55 17.49 11.96
N VAL A 320 16.38 18.52 11.86
CA VAL A 320 16.16 19.71 11.01
C VAL A 320 16.88 19.62 9.66
N GLY A 321 17.71 18.59 9.46
CA GLY A 321 18.31 18.25 8.17
C GLY A 321 19.35 17.15 8.26
N ARG A 322 20.24 17.08 7.28
CA ARG A 322 21.19 15.99 7.09
C ARG A 322 22.44 16.46 6.35
N LEU A 323 23.57 15.84 6.67
CA LEU A 323 24.81 15.85 5.91
C LEU A 323 25.00 14.46 5.27
N ASP A 324 25.37 14.42 4.00
CA ASP A 324 25.71 13.19 3.28
C ASP A 324 27.17 12.79 3.52
N ALA A 325 27.53 11.52 3.28
CA ALA A 325 28.89 11.03 3.46
C ALA A 325 29.92 11.78 2.59
N GLY A 326 31.06 12.16 3.19
CA GLY A 326 32.12 12.96 2.57
C GLY A 326 31.82 14.45 2.50
N GLN A 327 30.78 14.93 3.19
CA GLN A 327 30.53 16.36 3.38
C GLN A 327 31.26 16.87 4.61
N THR A 328 31.63 18.16 4.56
CA THR A 328 32.25 18.87 5.67
C THR A 328 31.38 20.03 6.12
N ALA A 329 31.26 20.26 7.43
CA ALA A 329 30.55 21.41 8.00
C ALA A 329 31.41 22.14 9.04
N SER A 330 31.41 23.48 8.98
CA SER A 330 32.12 24.35 9.93
C SER A 330 31.56 24.16 11.33
N VAL A 331 32.42 23.89 12.32
CA VAL A 331 32.01 23.77 13.73
C VAL A 331 32.08 25.15 14.39
N ILE A 332 30.93 25.60 14.90
CA ILE A 332 30.78 26.92 15.53
C ILE A 332 30.52 26.83 17.04
N GLY A 333 30.30 25.64 17.58
CA GLY A 333 30.16 25.40 19.02
C GLY A 333 30.12 23.91 19.39
N ARG A 334 30.06 23.60 20.68
CA ARG A 334 29.96 22.24 21.21
C ARG A 334 29.24 22.18 22.57
N THR A 335 28.83 20.99 22.98
CA THR A 335 28.47 20.70 24.39
C THR A 335 29.71 20.73 25.30
N GLU A 336 29.51 20.85 26.61
CA GLU A 336 30.60 20.80 27.59
C GLU A 336 31.40 19.49 27.48
N ALA A 337 30.70 18.36 27.30
CA ALA A 337 31.27 17.03 27.13
C ALA A 337 31.93 16.77 25.75
N ALA A 338 31.74 17.65 24.77
CA ALA A 338 32.19 17.50 23.38
C ALA A 338 31.64 16.25 22.65
N ASP A 339 30.49 15.75 23.10
CA ASP A 339 29.71 14.68 22.47
C ASP A 339 28.80 15.18 21.34
N TRP A 340 28.53 16.48 21.26
CA TRP A 340 27.80 17.12 20.16
C TRP A 340 28.47 18.39 19.66
N TRP A 341 28.42 18.58 18.34
CA TRP A 341 28.95 19.73 17.61
C TRP A 341 27.81 20.58 17.06
N LEU A 342 27.83 21.89 17.33
CA LEU A 342 27.00 22.87 16.64
C LEU A 342 27.72 23.28 15.35
N VAL A 343 27.06 23.10 14.21
CA VAL A 343 27.62 23.35 12.88
C VAL A 343 26.82 24.40 12.11
N GLU A 344 27.49 25.10 11.20
CA GLU A 344 26.85 25.96 10.21
C GLU A 344 26.10 25.10 9.18
N PHE A 345 24.80 25.32 9.02
CA PHE A 345 23.91 24.47 8.21
C PHE A 345 22.78 25.29 7.57
N THR A 346 22.82 25.50 6.25
CA THR A 346 21.88 26.40 5.55
C THR A 346 20.83 25.64 4.72
N PRO A 347 19.81 25.09 5.40
CA PRO A 347 18.43 25.28 4.95
C PRO A 347 17.46 25.65 6.09
N VAL A 348 17.95 25.78 7.33
CA VAL A 348 17.14 25.95 8.55
C VAL A 348 17.13 27.41 9.03
N PRO A 349 16.11 27.82 9.82
CA PRO A 349 16.17 29.06 10.60
C PRO A 349 17.48 29.15 11.40
N GLU A 350 18.03 30.35 11.53
CA GLU A 350 19.33 30.63 12.16
C GLU A 350 20.58 30.03 11.48
N SER A 351 20.42 29.20 10.43
CA SER A 351 21.53 28.61 9.64
C SER A 351 22.53 27.78 10.46
N GLN A 352 22.06 27.13 11.53
CA GLN A 352 22.86 26.32 12.44
C GLN A 352 22.11 25.06 12.88
N GLY A 353 22.84 24.01 13.27
CA GLY A 353 22.24 22.79 13.82
C GLY A 353 23.24 21.85 14.47
N TRP A 354 22.74 20.87 15.22
CA TRP A 354 23.55 19.99 16.08
C TRP A 354 23.81 18.62 15.45
N VAL A 355 25.04 18.14 15.57
CA VAL A 355 25.52 16.85 15.04
C VAL A 355 26.22 16.05 16.13
N SER A 356 25.88 14.78 16.28
CA SER A 356 26.54 13.89 17.26
C SER A 356 28.00 13.63 16.85
N GLY A 357 28.92 13.78 17.81
CA GLY A 357 30.34 13.50 17.65
C GLY A 357 30.68 12.01 17.54
N GLU A 358 29.74 11.11 17.82
CA GLU A 358 29.94 9.65 17.65
C GLU A 358 29.97 9.24 16.16
N VAL A 359 29.28 10.00 15.30
CA VAL A 359 29.02 9.62 13.90
C VAL A 359 29.76 10.49 12.87
N VAL A 360 30.71 11.32 13.31
CA VAL A 360 31.51 12.21 12.45
C VAL A 360 32.97 12.28 12.92
N GLU A 361 33.89 12.52 11.99
CA GLU A 361 35.29 12.80 12.31
C GLU A 361 35.47 14.31 12.53
N PHE A 362 35.84 14.72 13.75
CA PHE A 362 36.15 16.12 14.05
C PHE A 362 37.61 16.46 13.70
N VAL A 363 37.81 17.54 12.95
CA VAL A 363 39.12 18.03 12.51
C VAL A 363 39.32 19.46 13.04
N GLY A 364 40.22 19.60 14.02
CA GLY A 364 40.57 20.88 14.65
C GLY A 364 41.13 20.68 16.06
N GLU A 365 41.38 21.76 16.81
CA GLU A 365 41.60 21.67 18.25
C GLU A 365 40.27 21.93 19.01
N VAL A 366 39.84 20.95 19.80
CA VAL A 366 38.58 21.01 20.60
C VAL A 366 38.58 22.18 21.60
N ALA A 367 39.78 22.66 21.98
CA ALA A 367 39.96 23.83 22.84
C ALA A 367 39.57 25.16 22.18
N ASP A 368 39.58 25.23 20.84
CA ASP A 368 39.21 26.43 20.08
C ASP A 368 37.71 26.50 19.79
N VAL A 369 36.95 25.43 20.05
CA VAL A 369 35.49 25.37 19.87
C VAL A 369 34.78 25.81 21.16
N PRO A 370 33.93 26.85 21.13
CA PRO A 370 33.25 27.36 22.33
C PRO A 370 32.18 26.38 22.82
N VAL A 371 32.05 26.27 24.15
CA VAL A 371 30.94 25.55 24.77
C VAL A 371 29.68 26.41 24.68
N VAL A 372 28.59 25.82 24.18
CA VAL A 372 27.26 26.43 24.12
C VAL A 372 26.39 25.77 25.18
N GLU A 373 25.91 26.56 26.14
CA GLU A 373 24.90 26.12 27.10
C GLU A 373 23.55 26.05 26.38
N VAL A 374 22.92 24.88 26.40
CA VAL A 374 21.59 24.65 25.79
C VAL A 374 20.63 24.26 26.91
N GLU A 375 19.51 24.96 27.03
CA GLU A 375 18.47 24.59 27.99
C GLU A 375 17.85 23.26 27.56
N THR A 376 18.17 22.20 28.29
CA THR A 376 17.60 20.86 28.06
C THR A 376 16.10 20.89 28.30
N ALA A 377 15.30 20.54 27.29
CA ALA A 377 13.89 20.24 27.45
C ALA A 377 13.76 18.97 28.30
N ALA A 378 13.64 19.14 29.61
CA ALA A 378 13.60 18.03 30.55
C ALA A 378 12.27 17.27 30.44
N SER A 379 12.37 15.96 30.27
CA SER A 379 11.26 15.03 30.49
C SER A 379 10.90 15.03 31.98
N GLU A 380 9.83 15.73 32.36
CA GLU A 380 9.22 15.54 33.68
C GLU A 380 8.57 14.15 33.75
N THR A 381 9.26 13.19 34.39
CA THR A 381 8.68 12.28 35.41
C THR A 381 9.82 11.52 36.08
N GLU A 382 10.16 11.86 37.32
CA GLU A 382 10.82 10.89 38.21
C GLU A 382 10.22 10.93 39.63
N ALA A 383 9.82 9.74 40.06
CA ALA A 383 9.67 9.23 41.43
C ALA A 383 9.15 10.11 42.58
N THR A 384 8.06 9.63 43.20
CA THR A 384 7.99 9.54 44.67
C THR A 384 7.56 8.14 45.12
N VAL A 385 8.51 7.32 45.56
CA VAL A 385 8.25 6.25 46.54
C VAL A 385 9.45 6.08 47.46
N ASP A 386 9.17 5.97 48.76
CA ASP A 386 10.14 5.95 49.85
C ASP A 386 10.72 4.53 50.07
N SER A 387 11.84 4.44 50.79
CA SER A 387 12.74 3.26 50.84
C SER A 387 12.58 2.36 52.10
N ALA A 388 13.39 1.27 52.13
CA ALA A 388 13.63 0.29 53.21
C ALA A 388 12.54 -0.81 53.38
N ASP A 389 12.82 -2.07 53.76
CA ASP A 389 14.04 -2.89 53.96
C ASP A 389 13.60 -4.39 53.84
N GLU A 390 14.40 -5.47 53.83
CA GLU A 390 15.83 -5.74 54.14
C GLU A 390 16.38 -6.82 53.15
N ALA A 391 17.49 -7.52 53.42
CA ALA A 391 18.11 -8.54 52.53
C ALA A 391 18.07 -9.98 53.10
N GLU A 392 18.15 -11.04 52.26
CA GLU A 392 19.07 -12.20 52.47
C GLU A 392 19.14 -13.25 51.32
N ALA A 393 20.39 -13.67 51.05
CA ALA A 393 20.98 -14.90 50.49
C ALA A 393 20.23 -16.02 49.70
N GLU A 394 20.97 -16.50 48.66
CA GLU A 394 20.96 -17.79 47.92
C GLU A 394 21.20 -19.08 48.79
N PRO A 395 21.13 -20.36 48.30
CA PRO A 395 21.34 -20.83 46.91
C PRO A 395 20.51 -22.02 46.36
N GLU A 396 20.91 -22.47 45.16
CA GLU A 396 20.49 -23.60 44.30
C GLU A 396 20.17 -24.96 44.96
N ALA A 397 19.27 -25.73 44.31
CA ALA A 397 19.45 -27.17 44.08
C ALA A 397 18.53 -27.74 42.97
N THR A 398 19.10 -28.50 42.03
CA THR A 398 18.41 -29.31 41.00
C THR A 398 17.98 -30.69 41.51
N VAL A 399 16.87 -31.24 41.00
CA VAL A 399 16.69 -32.71 40.81
C VAL A 399 15.67 -33.01 39.69
N GLU A 400 15.84 -34.17 39.05
CA GLU A 400 15.16 -34.60 37.83
C GLU A 400 14.00 -35.60 38.07
N ALA A 401 13.16 -35.73 37.03
CA ALA A 401 12.60 -36.98 36.47
C ALA A 401 11.45 -37.78 37.13
N GLU A 402 10.56 -38.24 36.22
CA GLU A 402 9.71 -39.45 36.25
C GLU A 402 8.54 -39.53 37.28
N SER A 403 7.37 -40.10 37.00
CA SER A 403 6.73 -40.59 35.74
C SER A 403 5.25 -40.94 36.01
N GLU A 404 4.41 -40.95 34.96
CA GLU A 404 3.23 -41.82 34.70
C GLU A 404 2.28 -42.24 35.86
N ASP A 405 0.96 -42.00 35.71
CA ASP A 405 0.01 -43.07 35.26
C ASP A 405 -1.36 -42.49 34.83
N GLU A 406 -2.13 -43.27 34.08
CA GLU A 406 -3.37 -42.93 33.38
C GLU A 406 -4.64 -42.90 34.27
N ALA A 407 -5.66 -42.17 33.82
CA ALA A 407 -7.06 -42.63 33.87
C ALA A 407 -7.95 -41.85 32.88
N ALA A 408 -8.35 -42.49 31.77
CA ALA A 408 -9.39 -41.96 30.88
C ALA A 408 -10.79 -42.39 31.33
N VAL A 409 -11.77 -41.48 31.33
CA VAL A 409 -13.21 -41.81 31.32
C VAL A 409 -13.97 -40.82 30.42
N ASP A 410 -14.43 -41.36 29.30
CA ASP A 410 -15.62 -41.09 28.46
C ASP A 410 -16.46 -39.81 28.65
N GLU A 411 -16.96 -39.28 27.51
CA GLU A 411 -17.80 -38.07 27.43
C GLU A 411 -19.24 -38.25 28.02
N PRO A 412 -20.03 -37.16 28.08
CA PRO A 412 -20.99 -37.03 26.96
C PRO A 412 -20.96 -35.66 26.27
N THR A 413 -21.03 -35.71 24.94
CA THR A 413 -21.26 -34.59 24.02
C THR A 413 -22.55 -33.84 24.37
N GLU A 414 -22.50 -32.51 24.50
CA GLU A 414 -23.71 -31.67 24.64
C GLU A 414 -23.84 -30.70 23.44
N GLU A 415 -24.86 -30.94 22.62
CA GLU A 415 -25.16 -30.23 21.37
C GLU A 415 -26.19 -29.10 21.61
N ALA A 416 -25.71 -27.87 21.82
CA ALA A 416 -26.54 -26.64 21.84
C ALA A 416 -25.63 -25.39 21.74
N ALA A 417 -25.98 -24.30 21.04
CA ALA A 417 -27.08 -24.09 20.10
C ALA A 417 -26.65 -23.03 19.05
N THR A 418 -27.19 -23.12 17.83
CA THR A 418 -26.87 -22.19 16.75
C THR A 418 -27.36 -20.78 17.07
N ALA A 419 -26.45 -19.86 17.39
CA ALA A 419 -26.76 -18.44 17.50
C ALA A 419 -27.23 -17.92 16.13
N THR A 420 -28.43 -17.34 16.08
CA THR A 420 -28.91 -16.67 14.87
C THR A 420 -28.08 -15.40 14.65
N PRO A 421 -27.49 -15.16 13.47
CA PRO A 421 -26.71 -13.96 13.23
C PRO A 421 -27.63 -12.74 13.35
N THR A 422 -27.47 -12.03 14.46
CA THR A 422 -28.06 -10.70 14.63
C THR A 422 -27.18 -9.74 13.86
N VAL A 423 -27.76 -8.94 12.96
CA VAL A 423 -27.03 -7.90 12.22
C VAL A 423 -26.22 -7.08 13.23
N PRO A 424 -24.89 -6.97 13.08
CA PRO A 424 -24.08 -6.24 14.05
C PRO A 424 -24.55 -4.79 14.08
N ARG A 425 -24.79 -4.28 15.28
CA ARG A 425 -25.29 -2.92 15.48
C ARG A 425 -24.09 -2.04 15.75
N ILE A 426 -23.79 -1.14 14.81
CA ILE A 426 -22.80 -0.07 14.98
C ILE A 426 -23.10 0.66 16.30
N ALA A 427 -22.13 0.66 17.21
CA ALA A 427 -22.25 1.19 18.56
C ALA A 427 -21.51 2.52 18.76
N GLY A 428 -20.66 2.88 17.80
CA GLY A 428 -19.86 4.10 17.71
C GLY A 428 -18.83 3.92 16.61
N SER A 429 -17.90 4.86 16.48
CA SER A 429 -16.71 4.74 15.62
C SER A 429 -15.45 4.93 16.45
N ILE A 430 -14.33 4.38 15.98
CA ILE A 430 -13.00 4.81 16.44
C ILE A 430 -12.37 5.75 15.41
N GLU A 431 -11.51 6.66 15.88
CA GLU A 431 -10.50 7.38 15.09
C GLU A 431 -9.12 6.93 15.57
N VAL A 432 -8.23 6.57 14.65
CA VAL A 432 -6.91 6.02 14.96
C VAL A 432 -5.94 7.14 15.30
N THR A 433 -5.30 7.10 16.47
CA THR A 433 -4.38 8.16 16.94
C THR A 433 -2.93 7.92 16.54
N ASP A 434 -2.52 6.67 16.31
CA ASP A 434 -1.26 6.28 15.68
C ASP A 434 -1.45 4.98 14.87
N ALA A 435 -0.62 4.74 13.85
CA ALA A 435 -0.79 3.62 12.92
C ALA A 435 -0.75 2.26 13.65
N ILE A 436 -1.84 1.49 13.51
CA ILE A 436 -2.15 0.32 14.34
C ILE A 436 -2.37 -0.95 13.49
N ASN A 437 -1.88 -2.08 13.98
CA ASN A 437 -2.18 -3.40 13.42
C ASN A 437 -3.62 -3.83 13.74
N VAL A 438 -4.30 -4.38 12.74
CA VAL A 438 -5.66 -4.94 12.81
C VAL A 438 -5.55 -6.46 12.82
N ARG A 439 -6.21 -7.14 13.78
CA ARG A 439 -5.97 -8.57 14.10
C ARG A 439 -7.22 -9.45 14.06
N ASP A 440 -7.04 -10.76 13.89
CA ASP A 440 -8.15 -11.74 13.90
C ASP A 440 -8.70 -12.03 15.31
N GLU A 441 -7.85 -11.93 16.34
CA GLU A 441 -8.17 -12.12 17.76
C GLU A 441 -7.78 -10.89 18.60
N PRO A 442 -8.41 -10.66 19.78
CA PRO A 442 -8.11 -9.54 20.67
C PRO A 442 -6.84 -9.83 21.49
N SER A 443 -5.70 -9.95 20.82
CA SER A 443 -4.40 -10.25 21.44
C SER A 443 -3.24 -9.70 20.61
N ILE A 444 -2.16 -9.31 21.27
CA ILE A 444 -0.90 -8.95 20.61
C ILE A 444 -0.24 -10.14 19.88
N ASP A 445 -0.65 -11.36 20.24
CA ASP A 445 -0.22 -12.61 19.60
C ASP A 445 -1.15 -13.06 18.45
N GLY A 446 -2.29 -12.38 18.23
CA GLY A 446 -3.24 -12.69 17.13
C GLY A 446 -2.68 -12.35 15.74
N GLU A 447 -3.15 -13.04 14.70
CA GLU A 447 -2.72 -12.85 13.31
C GLU A 447 -3.04 -11.43 12.83
N VAL A 448 -2.09 -10.76 12.18
CA VAL A 448 -2.28 -9.39 11.65
C VAL A 448 -2.98 -9.47 10.29
N VAL A 449 -4.30 -9.28 10.29
CA VAL A 449 -5.13 -9.31 9.08
C VAL A 449 -5.14 -7.97 8.31
N GLY A 450 -4.61 -6.90 8.89
CA GLY A 450 -4.42 -5.62 8.22
C GLY A 450 -3.81 -4.54 9.12
N ALA A 451 -3.99 -3.27 8.73
CA ALA A 451 -3.61 -2.10 9.52
C ALA A 451 -4.59 -0.95 9.27
N LEU A 452 -4.69 -0.02 10.23
CA LEU A 452 -5.30 1.30 10.05
C LEU A 452 -4.27 2.38 10.37
N TYR A 453 -4.37 3.53 9.68
CA TYR A 453 -3.44 4.64 9.80
C TYR A 453 -4.03 5.80 10.63
N GLN A 454 -3.18 6.67 11.16
CA GLN A 454 -3.61 7.86 11.92
C GLN A 454 -4.66 8.69 11.15
N GLY A 455 -5.78 8.99 11.82
CA GLY A 455 -6.94 9.69 11.26
C GLY A 455 -7.91 8.83 10.44
N GLU A 456 -7.64 7.52 10.28
CA GLU A 456 -8.63 6.59 9.72
C GLU A 456 -9.67 6.20 10.77
N THR A 457 -10.90 5.95 10.33
CA THR A 457 -12.03 5.64 11.19
C THR A 457 -12.67 4.29 10.85
N ALA A 458 -13.10 3.53 11.85
CA ALA A 458 -13.82 2.27 11.67
C ALA A 458 -15.03 2.16 12.60
N ASP A 459 -16.11 1.53 12.12
CA ASP A 459 -17.34 1.33 12.88
C ASP A 459 -17.16 0.23 13.94
N VAL A 460 -17.47 0.55 15.20
CA VAL A 460 -17.33 -0.36 16.35
C VAL A 460 -18.54 -1.26 16.48
N LEU A 461 -18.28 -2.56 16.59
CA LEU A 461 -19.28 -3.62 16.65
C LEU A 461 -19.32 -4.29 18.03
N ALA A 462 -18.19 -4.39 18.72
CA ALA A 462 -18.06 -4.93 20.09
C ALA A 462 -16.75 -4.46 20.77
N VAL A 463 -16.59 -4.82 22.04
CA VAL A 463 -15.35 -4.68 22.83
C VAL A 463 -14.99 -6.02 23.48
N SER A 464 -13.71 -6.28 23.78
CA SER A 464 -13.26 -7.48 24.49
C SER A 464 -13.75 -7.54 25.96
N GLU A 465 -13.61 -8.69 26.63
CA GLU A 465 -14.07 -8.88 28.02
C GLU A 465 -13.24 -8.05 29.03
N ASP A 466 -11.95 -7.86 28.77
CA ASP A 466 -11.05 -6.97 29.52
C ASP A 466 -11.28 -5.47 29.22
N GLY A 467 -11.80 -5.14 28.04
CA GLY A 467 -12.01 -3.78 27.56
C GLY A 467 -10.85 -3.22 26.72
N ASP A 468 -9.77 -3.99 26.54
CA ASP A 468 -8.51 -3.52 25.93
C ASP A 468 -8.53 -3.55 24.39
N TRP A 469 -9.53 -4.17 23.76
CA TRP A 469 -9.64 -4.30 22.30
C TRP A 469 -11.04 -3.98 21.78
N TRP A 470 -11.12 -3.24 20.67
CA TRP A 470 -12.36 -2.99 19.94
C TRP A 470 -12.47 -3.94 18.74
N LEU A 471 -13.64 -4.57 18.57
CA LEU A 471 -13.99 -5.26 17.35
C LEU A 471 -14.65 -4.26 16.39
N VAL A 472 -14.05 -4.05 15.23
CA VAL A 472 -14.50 -3.11 14.20
C VAL A 472 -14.94 -3.83 12.92
N GLU A 473 -15.75 -3.16 12.10
CA GLU A 473 -16.01 -3.59 10.72
C GLU A 473 -14.74 -3.41 9.88
N PHE A 474 -14.28 -4.50 9.27
CA PHE A 474 -13.03 -4.54 8.51
C PHE A 474 -13.06 -5.66 7.46
N ALA A 475 -13.30 -5.30 6.20
CA ALA A 475 -13.41 -6.23 5.05
C ALA A 475 -12.12 -7.03 4.70
N GLY A 476 -11.05 -6.86 5.49
CA GLY A 476 -9.84 -7.69 5.41
C GLY A 476 -9.82 -8.86 6.41
N GLY A 477 -10.67 -8.85 7.44
CA GLY A 477 -10.66 -9.81 8.54
C GLY A 477 -11.75 -10.89 8.48
N PRO A 478 -11.77 -11.85 9.42
CA PRO A 478 -12.78 -12.90 9.49
C PRO A 478 -14.20 -12.33 9.62
N ASP A 479 -15.13 -12.84 8.82
CA ASP A 479 -16.53 -12.38 8.74
C ASP A 479 -16.69 -10.84 8.61
N ASP A 480 -15.81 -10.21 7.82
CA ASP A 480 -15.69 -8.76 7.58
C ASP A 480 -15.45 -7.93 8.86
N ARG A 481 -14.76 -8.51 9.83
CA ARG A 481 -14.51 -7.92 11.16
C ARG A 481 -13.10 -8.22 11.65
N ALA A 482 -12.56 -7.34 12.49
CA ALA A 482 -11.24 -7.51 13.09
C ALA A 482 -11.06 -6.67 14.35
N TRP A 483 -9.98 -6.92 15.08
CA TRP A 483 -9.67 -6.32 16.37
C TRP A 483 -8.59 -5.24 16.27
N VAL A 484 -8.77 -4.16 17.03
CA VAL A 484 -7.80 -3.07 17.21
C VAL A 484 -7.60 -2.80 18.70
N ALA A 485 -6.35 -2.62 19.13
CA ALA A 485 -6.04 -2.33 20.53
C ALA A 485 -6.53 -0.92 20.90
N GLY A 486 -7.20 -0.82 22.06
CA GLY A 486 -7.89 0.38 22.52
C GLY A 486 -6.97 1.56 22.87
N GLU A 487 -5.68 1.30 23.11
CA GLU A 487 -4.71 2.34 23.49
C GLU A 487 -4.28 3.27 22.33
N PHE A 488 -4.45 2.84 21.08
CA PHE A 488 -4.05 3.61 19.87
C PHE A 488 -5.25 4.22 19.12
N VAL A 489 -6.42 4.32 19.76
CA VAL A 489 -7.66 4.81 19.14
C VAL A 489 -8.48 5.69 20.09
N GLU A 490 -9.09 6.74 19.57
CA GLU A 490 -10.11 7.54 20.26
C GLU A 490 -11.51 7.04 19.85
N PHE A 491 -12.38 6.76 20.83
CA PHE A 491 -13.73 6.27 20.59
C PHE A 491 -14.77 7.42 20.58
N GLU A 492 -15.52 7.54 19.49
CA GLU A 492 -16.67 8.44 19.36
C GLU A 492 -17.99 7.64 19.48
N GLY A 493 -18.64 7.74 20.63
CA GLY A 493 -19.93 7.09 20.89
C GLY A 493 -20.34 7.10 22.36
N ASP A 494 -21.37 6.33 22.71
CA ASP A 494 -21.71 6.01 24.10
C ASP A 494 -21.13 4.62 24.44
N PRO A 495 -20.05 4.52 25.23
CA PRO A 495 -19.40 3.24 25.51
C PRO A 495 -20.31 2.29 26.29
N ALA A 496 -21.35 2.79 26.99
CA ALA A 496 -22.35 1.94 27.64
C ALA A 496 -23.29 1.22 26.64
N THR A 497 -23.19 1.52 25.34
CA THR A 497 -23.97 0.87 24.27
C THR A 497 -23.19 -0.15 23.46
N VAL A 498 -21.86 -0.23 23.62
CA VAL A 498 -21.01 -1.21 22.95
C VAL A 498 -21.20 -2.59 23.62
N PRO A 499 -21.53 -3.66 22.88
CA PRO A 499 -21.65 -4.99 23.47
C PRO A 499 -20.26 -5.58 23.76
N ILE A 500 -20.15 -6.35 24.83
CA ILE A 500 -18.96 -7.17 25.08
C ILE A 500 -19.03 -8.40 24.14
N PHE A 501 -17.92 -8.71 23.48
CA PHE A 501 -17.82 -9.84 22.57
C PHE A 501 -17.97 -11.17 23.32
N GLY A 502 -18.62 -12.16 22.70
CA GLY A 502 -18.97 -13.43 23.35
C GLY A 502 -20.09 -13.34 24.42
N LEU A 503 -20.32 -12.16 25.02
CA LEU A 503 -21.31 -11.92 26.07
C LEU A 503 -22.39 -10.94 25.59
N GLY A 504 -23.44 -11.50 24.97
CA GLY A 504 -24.54 -10.72 24.39
C GLY A 504 -25.11 -9.64 25.33
N THR A 505 -25.28 -8.43 24.78
CA THR A 505 -25.58 -7.13 25.44
C THR A 505 -25.99 -7.20 26.92
N PRO A 506 -25.28 -6.51 27.84
CA PRO A 506 -25.75 -6.38 29.21
C PRO A 506 -27.12 -5.69 29.21
N THR A 507 -28.14 -6.38 29.75
CA THR A 507 -29.43 -5.75 30.01
C THR A 507 -29.20 -4.65 31.04
N PRO A 508 -29.55 -3.37 30.75
CA PRO A 508 -29.20 -2.28 31.65
C PRO A 508 -29.84 -2.48 33.02
N THR A 509 -28.99 -2.60 34.04
CA THR A 509 -29.43 -2.74 35.44
C THR A 509 -30.24 -1.51 35.83
N ALA A 510 -31.55 -1.69 36.02
CA ALA A 510 -32.44 -0.59 36.35
C ALA A 510 -32.02 0.09 37.66
N SER A 511 -31.72 1.39 37.58
CA SER A 511 -31.37 2.23 38.74
C SER A 511 -32.46 2.14 39.81
N ALA A 512 -32.05 1.90 41.06
CA ALA A 512 -32.96 1.58 42.16
C ALA A 512 -33.96 2.71 42.45
N THR A 513 -35.24 2.41 42.33
CA THR A 513 -36.34 3.22 42.89
C THR A 513 -37.07 2.38 43.94
N PRO A 514 -37.29 2.89 45.18
CA PRO A 514 -37.66 2.01 46.28
C PRO A 514 -39.15 1.64 46.34
N ASN A 515 -39.34 0.37 46.71
CA ASN A 515 -40.49 -0.22 47.39
C ASN A 515 -41.72 -0.66 46.56
N ALA A 516 -42.17 -1.90 46.81
CA ALA A 516 -43.22 -2.58 46.07
C ALA A 516 -44.58 -2.55 46.79
N THR A 517 -45.68 -2.69 46.04
CA THR A 517 -47.02 -3.04 46.58
C THR A 517 -47.87 -3.80 45.55
N ILE A 518 -47.81 -5.14 45.63
CA ILE A 518 -48.84 -6.17 45.31
C ILE A 518 -50.01 -5.90 44.33
N THR A 519 -49.91 -6.51 43.11
CA THR A 519 -50.76 -7.58 42.50
C THR A 519 -52.28 -7.59 42.82
N PRO A 520 -53.24 -7.68 41.84
CA PRO A 520 -53.37 -8.85 40.94
C PRO A 520 -53.97 -8.76 39.50
N THR A 521 -53.60 -9.79 38.73
CA THR A 521 -54.05 -10.38 37.43
C THR A 521 -55.52 -10.90 37.43
N PRO A 522 -56.21 -11.37 36.32
CA PRO A 522 -56.03 -11.29 34.83
C PRO A 522 -57.26 -10.74 34.04
N THR A 523 -57.21 -10.70 32.69
CA THR A 523 -58.12 -11.42 31.75
C THR A 523 -57.79 -11.10 30.27
N PRO A 524 -57.59 -12.08 29.36
CA PRO A 524 -57.38 -11.85 27.93
C PRO A 524 -58.68 -11.92 27.09
N LEU A 525 -58.66 -11.35 25.89
CA LEU A 525 -59.68 -11.56 24.83
C LEU A 525 -59.03 -12.16 23.56
N PRO A 526 -59.76 -12.96 22.77
CA PRO A 526 -59.17 -13.83 21.75
C PRO A 526 -59.02 -13.15 20.37
N VAL A 527 -58.09 -13.67 19.56
CA VAL A 527 -57.99 -13.42 18.12
C VAL A 527 -58.23 -14.74 17.38
N GLU A 528 -59.10 -14.75 16.38
CA GLU A 528 -59.40 -15.93 15.57
C GLU A 528 -58.33 -16.17 14.49
N GLN A 529 -57.92 -17.43 14.32
CA GLN A 529 -57.29 -17.91 13.09
C GLN A 529 -58.36 -18.32 12.06
N PRO A 530 -57.99 -18.33 10.78
CA PRO A 530 -58.36 -19.45 9.92
C PRO A 530 -57.13 -20.28 9.53
N THR A 531 -57.17 -21.55 9.92
CA THR A 531 -56.23 -22.61 9.50
C THR A 531 -56.50 -23.05 8.05
N PHE A 532 -55.47 -23.57 7.35
CA PHE A 532 -55.58 -24.81 6.56
C PHE A 532 -54.20 -25.43 6.25
N ALA A 533 -54.08 -26.71 6.57
CA ALA A 533 -53.04 -27.68 6.20
C ALA A 533 -53.72 -29.08 6.25
N PRO A 534 -53.09 -30.23 5.89
CA PRO A 534 -51.77 -30.48 5.30
C PRO A 534 -51.97 -31.09 3.87
N THR A 535 -51.14 -31.92 3.21
CA THR A 535 -49.94 -32.73 3.56
C THR A 535 -49.15 -33.12 2.30
N ALA A 536 -47.82 -33.16 2.37
CA ALA A 536 -46.98 -34.09 1.59
C ALA A 536 -45.61 -34.29 2.26
N THR A 537 -45.09 -35.51 2.24
CA THR A 537 -43.98 -35.96 3.10
C THR A 537 -42.62 -35.86 2.42
N SER A 538 -41.58 -35.52 3.21
CA SER A 538 -40.17 -35.57 2.80
C SER A 538 -39.68 -37.00 2.53
N ILE A 539 -38.84 -37.19 1.51
CA ILE A 539 -37.89 -38.30 1.46
C ILE A 539 -36.59 -37.77 0.85
N TYR A 540 -35.52 -37.74 1.65
CA TYR A 540 -34.14 -37.72 1.14
C TYR A 540 -33.74 -39.16 0.84
N ASP A 541 -33.09 -39.41 -0.30
CA ASP A 541 -31.81 -40.14 -0.30
C ASP A 541 -30.99 -39.83 -1.56
N ALA A 542 -29.68 -40.01 -1.48
CA ALA A 542 -28.72 -39.60 -2.49
C ALA A 542 -28.34 -40.73 -3.48
N THR A 543 -27.89 -40.35 -4.68
CA THR A 543 -26.65 -40.90 -5.29
C THR A 543 -26.30 -40.23 -6.61
N SER A 544 -25.01 -39.92 -6.77
CA SER A 544 -24.41 -39.53 -8.05
C SER A 544 -24.20 -40.74 -8.97
N ALA A 545 -23.98 -40.47 -10.27
CA ALA A 545 -23.57 -41.41 -11.32
C ALA A 545 -24.65 -42.30 -11.99
N ALA A 546 -25.51 -41.69 -12.83
CA ALA A 546 -26.14 -42.37 -13.99
C ALA A 546 -26.74 -41.39 -15.04
N LEU A 547 -25.96 -40.48 -15.64
CA LEU A 547 -26.44 -39.72 -16.82
C LEU A 547 -25.37 -39.28 -17.84
N LEU A 548 -24.37 -40.14 -18.07
CA LEU A 548 -23.62 -40.13 -19.34
C LEU A 548 -24.04 -41.37 -20.16
N ALA A 549 -24.37 -41.14 -21.44
CA ALA A 549 -24.53 -42.08 -22.57
C ALA A 549 -25.94 -42.15 -23.21
N ALA A 550 -26.26 -41.20 -24.11
CA ALA A 550 -27.25 -41.40 -25.19
C ALA A 550 -27.21 -40.31 -26.29
N ARG A 551 -26.09 -40.14 -27.01
CA ARG A 551 -26.12 -39.62 -28.40
C ARG A 551 -25.16 -40.44 -29.26
N GLY A 552 -25.70 -41.01 -30.35
CA GLY A 552 -24.99 -41.95 -31.20
C GLY A 552 -23.97 -41.29 -32.12
N THR A 553 -23.11 -42.13 -32.68
CA THR A 553 -22.10 -41.80 -33.69
C THR A 553 -22.71 -41.14 -34.95
N PRO A 554 -22.08 -40.10 -35.54
CA PRO A 554 -22.48 -39.57 -36.84
C PRO A 554 -22.13 -40.52 -37.99
N ASP A 555 -22.96 -40.51 -39.03
CA ASP A 555 -22.79 -41.24 -40.29
C ASP A 555 -21.72 -40.56 -41.18
N PRO A 556 -20.68 -41.28 -41.67
CA PRO A 556 -19.62 -40.70 -42.49
C PRO A 556 -19.96 -40.54 -43.99
N SER A 557 -21.21 -40.71 -44.41
CA SER A 557 -21.61 -40.69 -45.84
C SER A 557 -22.03 -39.32 -46.41
N LEU A 558 -21.93 -38.22 -45.65
CA LEU A 558 -22.29 -36.87 -46.11
C LEU A 558 -21.05 -35.96 -46.31
N LEU A 559 -20.29 -36.24 -47.37
CA LEU A 559 -19.24 -35.37 -47.89
C LEU A 559 -19.30 -35.31 -49.42
N GLU A 560 -20.01 -34.32 -49.97
CA GLU A 560 -19.77 -33.78 -51.32
C GLU A 560 -19.75 -32.24 -51.28
N PRO A 561 -18.99 -31.58 -52.17
CA PRO A 561 -18.52 -30.21 -51.94
C PRO A 561 -19.45 -29.10 -52.46
N ALA A 562 -19.11 -27.87 -52.08
CA ALA A 562 -19.85 -26.65 -52.37
C ALA A 562 -20.04 -26.35 -53.87
N SER A 563 -21.15 -25.65 -54.15
CA SER A 563 -21.38 -24.89 -55.38
C SER A 563 -21.87 -23.50 -55.02
N ASP A 564 -21.29 -22.48 -55.62
CA ASP A 564 -21.65 -21.08 -55.40
C ASP A 564 -23.07 -20.77 -55.89
N ASP A 565 -23.89 -20.09 -55.09
CA ASP A 565 -24.73 -18.99 -55.60
C ASP A 565 -25.12 -17.99 -54.50
N ASN A 566 -25.39 -16.75 -54.93
CA ASN A 566 -25.63 -15.59 -54.08
C ASN A 566 -27.10 -15.16 -54.14
N SER A 567 -27.88 -15.42 -53.09
CA SER A 567 -29.25 -14.88 -52.98
C SER A 567 -29.71 -14.57 -51.55
N THR A 568 -29.93 -13.28 -51.30
CA THR A 568 -30.86 -12.65 -50.34
C THR A 568 -31.54 -13.52 -49.27
N PHE A 569 -31.24 -13.25 -48.00
CA PHE A 569 -31.90 -13.81 -46.82
C PHE A 569 -33.38 -13.39 -46.73
N GLY A 570 -34.29 -14.37 -46.64
CA GLY A 570 -35.74 -14.16 -46.54
C GLY A 570 -36.30 -14.50 -45.15
N TRP A 571 -37.26 -13.72 -44.67
CA TRP A 571 -37.87 -13.87 -43.34
C TRP A 571 -38.74 -15.13 -43.16
N SER A 572 -38.85 -16.00 -44.17
CA SER A 572 -39.62 -17.25 -44.14
C SER A 572 -38.91 -18.42 -43.45
N ASP A 573 -37.59 -18.35 -43.29
CA ASP A 573 -36.77 -19.54 -42.97
C ASP A 573 -36.41 -19.64 -41.47
N LEU A 574 -37.05 -18.83 -40.63
CA LEU A 574 -36.92 -18.88 -39.17
C LEU A 574 -37.69 -20.08 -38.59
N PRO A 575 -37.01 -21.07 -37.97
CA PRO A 575 -37.70 -22.18 -37.31
C PRO A 575 -38.56 -21.68 -36.14
N TRP A 576 -39.75 -22.26 -35.97
CA TRP A 576 -40.79 -21.86 -35.00
C TRP A 576 -40.32 -21.70 -33.55
N GLY A 577 -39.21 -22.35 -33.15
CA GLY A 577 -38.60 -22.17 -31.84
C GLY A 577 -38.04 -20.75 -31.61
N ILE A 578 -37.50 -20.10 -32.64
CA ILE A 578 -36.92 -18.75 -32.53
C ILE A 578 -38.02 -17.68 -32.45
N LEU A 579 -39.11 -17.84 -33.20
CA LEU A 579 -40.27 -16.95 -33.10
C LEU A 579 -40.88 -16.95 -31.68
N SER A 580 -40.91 -18.13 -31.05
CA SER A 580 -41.40 -18.30 -29.68
C SER A 580 -40.55 -17.53 -28.65
N LEU A 581 -39.22 -17.56 -28.79
CA LEU A 581 -38.30 -16.83 -27.89
C LEU A 581 -38.45 -15.31 -28.02
N VAL A 582 -38.64 -14.78 -29.22
CA VAL A 582 -38.86 -13.33 -29.46
C VAL A 582 -40.16 -12.86 -28.83
N VAL A 583 -41.24 -13.65 -28.91
CA VAL A 583 -42.53 -13.32 -28.27
C VAL A 583 -42.43 -13.37 -26.74
N ILE A 584 -41.71 -14.34 -26.18
CA ILE A 584 -41.48 -14.47 -24.73
C ILE A 584 -40.63 -13.29 -24.21
N ALA A 585 -39.53 -12.95 -24.89
CA ALA A 585 -38.70 -11.80 -24.54
C ALA A 585 -39.48 -10.47 -24.61
N GLY A 586 -40.31 -10.28 -25.63
CA GLY A 586 -41.19 -9.12 -25.75
C GLY A 586 -42.23 -9.03 -24.62
N PHE A 587 -42.77 -10.17 -24.16
CA PHE A 587 -43.70 -10.21 -23.04
C PHE A 587 -43.02 -9.83 -21.71
N PHE A 588 -41.83 -10.35 -21.43
CA PHE A 588 -41.06 -9.97 -20.23
C PHE A 588 -40.62 -8.50 -20.26
N TRP A 589 -40.19 -7.98 -21.40
CA TRP A 589 -39.88 -6.55 -21.57
C TRP A 589 -41.11 -5.67 -21.29
N TYR A 590 -42.29 -6.05 -21.81
CA TYR A 590 -43.54 -5.33 -21.59
C TYR A 590 -43.95 -5.30 -20.10
N GLN A 591 -43.81 -6.43 -19.40
CA GLN A 591 -44.07 -6.50 -17.94
C GLN A 591 -43.06 -5.67 -17.13
N PHE A 592 -41.78 -5.66 -17.53
CA PHE A 592 -40.74 -4.85 -16.91
C PHE A 592 -41.00 -3.33 -17.08
N VAL A 593 -41.41 -2.89 -18.27
CA VAL A 593 -41.76 -1.49 -18.54
C VAL A 593 -43.03 -1.05 -17.78
N LEU A 594 -44.01 -1.94 -17.60
CA LEU A 594 -45.19 -1.64 -16.78
C LEU A 594 -44.85 -1.51 -15.29
N ARG A 595 -43.97 -2.35 -14.75
CA ARG A 595 -43.50 -2.26 -13.36
C ARG A 595 -42.65 -1.02 -13.05
N ARG A 596 -41.97 -0.42 -14.03
CA ARG A 596 -41.24 0.86 -13.88
C ARG A 596 -42.13 2.11 -14.02
N ARG A 597 -43.46 1.97 -14.14
CA ARG A 597 -44.43 3.07 -14.27
C ARG A 597 -45.53 3.07 -13.20
N GLN A 598 -45.36 2.27 -12.15
CA GLN A 598 -46.12 2.32 -10.89
C GLN A 598 -45.14 2.62 -9.76
#